data_AF-A0AB36WWB7-F1
#
_entry.id   AF-A0AB36WWB7-F1
#
_cell.length_a   1.000
_cell.length_b   1.000
_cell.length_c   1.000
_cell.angle_alpha   90.00
_cell.angle_beta   90.00
_cell.angle_gamma   90.00
#
_symmetry.space_group_name_H-M   'P 1'
#
loop_
_entity.id
_entity.type
_entity.pdbx_description
1 polymer ?
#
loop_
_entity_poly.entity_id
_entity_poly.type
_entity_poly.pdbx_seq_one_letter_code
_entity_poly.pdbx_strand_id
1 'polypeptide(L)' 'MSHTYLTTQELSELIKYNPRTIRNELKDSVLIEGIHYIRPFGGRKILYIWEEIEKDMRTGIAGSVNAMALQ' A
#
# COMPACT_ATOMS: atom_id res chain seq x y z
N MET A 1 19.85 -0.59 1.78
CA MET A 1 18.66 -0.14 2.51
C MET A 1 17.85 -1.37 2.86
N SER A 2 17.38 -1.50 4.11
CA SER A 2 16.54 -2.63 4.52
C SER A 2 15.09 -2.29 4.17
N HIS A 3 14.38 -3.21 3.51
CA HIS A 3 12.95 -3.09 3.29
C HIS A 3 12.21 -3.80 4.42
N THR A 4 11.26 -3.11 5.04
CA THR A 4 10.42 -3.68 6.09
C THR A 4 9.16 -4.23 5.44
N TYR A 5 9.05 -5.56 5.44
CA TYR A 5 7.89 -6.26 4.91
C TYR A 5 6.85 -6.49 5.99
N LEU A 6 5.64 -6.00 5.74
CA LEU A 6 4.53 -6.04 6.68
C LEU A 6 3.38 -6.88 6.11
N THR A 7 2.74 -7.63 6.97
CA THR A 7 1.39 -8.17 6.73
C THR A 7 0.36 -7.05 6.76
N THR A 8 -0.87 -7.34 6.32
CA THR A 8 -1.97 -6.37 6.44
C THR A 8 -2.19 -5.95 7.89
N GLN A 9 -2.07 -6.88 8.84
CA GLN A 9 -2.28 -6.64 10.26
C GLN A 9 -1.21 -5.70 10.83
N GLU A 10 0.07 -5.98 10.55
CA GLU A 10 1.15 -5.09 11.03
C GLU A 10 1.05 -3.69 10.40
N LEU A 11 0.73 -3.61 9.10
CA LEU A 11 0.50 -2.32 8.45
C LEU A 11 -0.67 -1.58 9.11
N SER A 12 -1.77 -2.29 9.42
CA SER A 12 -2.95 -1.71 10.09
C SER A 12 -2.62 -1.08 11.44
N GLU A 13 -1.69 -1.67 12.18
CA GLU A 13 -1.23 -1.16 13.45
C GLU A 13 -0.34 0.09 13.29
N LEU A 14 0.39 0.22 12.19
CA LEU A 14 1.22 1.40 11.92
C LEU A 14 0.40 2.59 11.43
N ILE A 15 -0.38 2.41 10.35
CA ILE A 15 -1.13 3.50 9.72
C ILE A 15 -2.53 3.71 10.31
N LYS A 16 -2.91 2.89 11.30
CA LYS A 16 -4.16 2.99 12.08
C LYS A 16 -5.45 2.85 11.25
N TYR A 17 -5.38 2.13 10.13
CA TYR A 17 -6.55 1.75 9.34
C TYR A 17 -7.04 0.35 9.71
N ASN A 18 -8.31 0.03 9.44
CA ASN A 18 -8.79 -1.34 9.58
C ASN A 18 -8.13 -2.25 8.51
N PRO A 19 -7.70 -3.48 8.85
CA PRO A 19 -7.18 -4.43 7.85
C PRO A 19 -8.10 -4.66 6.65
N ARG A 20 -9.42 -4.59 6.83
CA ARG A 20 -10.41 -4.69 5.75
C ARG A 20 -10.29 -3.53 4.76
N THR A 21 -10.20 -2.30 5.27
CA THR A 21 -10.04 -1.09 4.46
C THR A 21 -8.73 -1.15 3.67
N ILE A 22 -7.64 -1.60 4.29
CA ILE A 22 -6.36 -1.75 3.59
C ILE A 22 -6.49 -2.70 2.39
N ARG A 23 -7.16 -3.86 2.54
CA ARG A 23 -7.28 -4.85 1.47
C ARG A 23 -8.29 -4.50 0.39
N ASN A 24 -9.40 -3.88 0.75
CA ASN A 24 -10.53 -3.69 -0.14
C ASN A 24 -10.57 -2.29 -0.77
N GLU A 25 -9.99 -1.30 -0.11
CA GLU A 25 -10.08 0.10 -0.54
C GLU A 25 -8.70 0.64 -0.91
N LEU A 26 -7.69 0.43 -0.07
CA LEU A 26 -6.36 1.02 -0.30
C LEU A 26 -5.53 0.23 -1.31
N LYS A 27 -5.53 -1.10 -1.19
CA LYS A 27 -4.87 -2.00 -2.13
C LYS A 27 -5.48 -1.80 -3.53
N ASP A 28 -4.63 -1.70 -4.55
CA ASP A 28 -4.95 -1.44 -5.96
C ASP A 28 -5.44 -0.02 -6.27
N SER A 29 -6.00 0.72 -5.31
CA SER A 29 -6.42 2.12 -5.52
C SER A 29 -5.30 3.11 -5.23
N VAL A 30 -4.62 2.96 -4.09
CA VAL A 30 -3.51 3.84 -3.67
C VAL A 30 -2.21 3.06 -3.46
N LEU A 31 -2.30 1.81 -3.01
CA LEU A 31 -1.15 0.93 -2.86
C LEU A 31 -0.98 0.11 -4.14
N ILE A 32 0.07 0.39 -4.88
CA ILE A 32 0.37 -0.20 -6.19
C ILE A 32 1.22 -1.47 -6.08
N GLU A 33 0.83 -2.54 -6.79
CA GLU A 33 1.59 -3.80 -6.86
C GLU A 33 2.98 -3.57 -7.47
N GLY A 34 4.01 -4.16 -6.88
CA GLY A 34 5.41 -3.99 -7.30
C GLY A 34 6.09 -2.73 -6.74
N ILE A 35 5.34 -1.81 -6.14
CA ILE A 35 5.87 -0.61 -5.46
C ILE A 35 5.58 -0.70 -3.96
N HIS A 36 4.30 -0.70 -3.59
CA HIS A 36 3.84 -0.65 -2.20
C HIS A 36 3.66 -2.03 -1.59
N TYR A 37 3.39 -3.03 -2.42
CA TYR A 37 3.21 -4.40 -1.96
C TYR A 37 3.64 -5.39 -3.03
N ILE A 38 3.95 -6.61 -2.59
CA ILE A 38 4.33 -7.74 -3.44
C ILE A 38 3.52 -8.99 -3.08
N ARG A 39 3.40 -9.90 -4.04
CA ARG A 39 2.87 -11.26 -3.84
C ARG A 39 4.02 -12.28 -3.91
N PRO A 40 4.67 -12.61 -2.79
CA PRO A 40 5.81 -13.51 -2.82
C PRO A 40 5.42 -14.93 -3.22
N PHE A 41 6.32 -15.61 -3.91
CA PHE A 41 6.24 -17.03 -4.29
C PHE A 41 4.98 -17.42 -5.10
N GLY A 42 4.36 -16.47 -5.81
CA GLY A 42 3.15 -16.72 -6.61
C GLY A 42 1.92 -17.10 -5.77
N GLY A 43 1.99 -16.92 -4.45
CA GLY A 43 0.91 -17.26 -3.53
C GLY A 43 -0.13 -16.16 -3.38
N ARG A 44 -1.12 -16.42 -2.53
CA ARG A 44 -2.15 -15.43 -2.14
C ARG A 44 -1.68 -14.47 -1.05
N LYS A 45 -0.49 -14.69 -0.47
CA LYS A 45 0.04 -13.83 0.58
C LYS A 45 0.45 -12.49 -0.03
N ILE A 46 0.18 -11.42 0.69
CA ILE A 46 0.58 -10.06 0.33
C ILE A 46 1.50 -9.55 1.41
N LEU A 47 2.63 -8.97 1.01
CA LEU A 47 3.54 -8.24 1.88
C LEU A 47 3.63 -6.80 1.40
N TYR A 48 3.49 -5.87 2.33
CA TYR A 48 3.59 -4.43 2.11
C TYR A 48 5.00 -3.95 2.43
N ILE A 49 5.49 -2.95 1.70
CA ILE A 49 6.82 -2.36 1.89
C ILE A 49 6.63 -1.03 2.63
N TRP A 50 7.00 -0.98 3.90
CA TRP A 50 6.75 0.19 4.75
C TRP A 50 7.36 1.47 4.17
N GLU A 51 8.59 1.38 3.67
CA GLU A 51 9.36 2.56 3.25
C GLU A 51 8.72 3.26 2.04
N GLU A 52 8.16 2.51 1.08
CA GLU A 52 7.46 3.10 -0.07
C GLU A 52 6.11 3.68 0.36
N ILE A 53 5.38 3.01 1.25
CA ILE A 53 4.11 3.52 1.81
C ILE A 53 4.35 4.82 2.58
N GLU A 54 5.36 4.85 3.45
CA GLU A 54 5.69 6.03 4.26
C GLU A 54 6.13 7.21 3.38
N LYS A 55 6.91 6.95 2.35
CA LYS A 55 7.34 7.95 1.37
C LYS A 55 6.15 8.59 0.66
N ASP A 56 5.20 7.81 0.18
CA ASP A 56 4.01 8.32 -0.50
C ASP A 56 3.07 9.04 0.48
N MET A 57 2.94 8.55 1.71
CA MET A 57 2.21 9.24 2.79
C MET A 57 2.80 10.62 3.10
N ARG A 58 4.14 10.75 3.13
CA ARG A 58 4.83 12.03 3.40
C ARG A 58 4.76 13.00 2.22
N THR A 59 4.63 12.48 1.00
CA THR A 59 4.56 13.29 -0.22
C THR A 59 3.17 13.89 -0.46
N GLY A 60 2.14 13.38 0.24
CA GLY A 60 0.83 14.02 0.43
C GLY A 60 0.18 14.56 -0.84
N ILE A 61 -0.48 13.71 -1.65
CA ILE A 61 -1.36 14.07 -2.79
C ILE A 61 -0.90 15.31 -3.60
N ALA A 62 0.39 15.48 -3.84
CA ALA A 62 0.89 16.44 -4.82
C ALA A 62 1.05 15.79 -6.21
N GLY A 63 0.80 14.47 -6.33
CA GLY A 63 1.18 13.68 -7.50
C GLY A 63 0.08 12.87 -8.22
N SER A 64 -1.17 12.83 -7.76
CA SER A 64 -2.20 12.01 -8.43
C SER A 64 -3.64 12.55 -8.33
N VAL A 65 -3.84 13.78 -8.78
CA VAL A 65 -5.18 14.26 -9.20
C VAL A 65 -5.57 13.79 -10.62
N ASN A 66 -4.80 12.89 -11.24
CA ASN A 66 -4.99 12.48 -12.66
C ASN A 66 -5.53 11.05 -12.85
N ALA A 67 -6.47 10.57 -12.03
CA ALA A 67 -7.10 9.27 -12.26
C ALA A 67 -8.60 9.19 -11.92
N MET A 68 -9.32 10.32 -11.87
CA MET A 68 -10.78 10.35 -12.03
C MET A 68 -11.20 11.45 -13.00
N ALA A 69 -10.65 11.38 -14.21
CA ALA A 69 -11.28 11.93 -15.40
C ALA A 69 -11.30 10.79 -16.42
N LEU A 70 -12.52 10.32 -16.71
CA LEU A 70 -12.98 9.43 -17.80
C LEU A 70 -13.94 8.36 -17.26
N GLN A 71 -15.17 8.79 -16.96
CA GLN A 71 -16.41 8.28 -17.57
C GLN A 71 -17.57 9.23 -17.25
#